data_AF-A0A965AKW5-F1
#
_entry.id   AF-A0A965AKW5-F1
#
_cell.length_a   1.000
_cell.length_b   1.000
_cell.length_c   1.000
_cell.angle_alpha   90.00
_cell.angle_beta   90.00
_cell.angle_gamma   90.00
#
_symmetry.space_group_name_H-M   'P 1'
#
loop_
_entity.id
_entity.type
_entity.pdbx_description
1 polymer ?
#
loop_
_entity_poly.entity_id
_entity_poly.type
_entity_poly.pdbx_seq_one_letter_code
_entity_poly.pdbx_strand_id
1 'polypeptide(L)'
;MSRPNRPAVRIICAPLPPPGVARSLPPQSHLVSWYGPLTAIESADSTTLPAAIEIDPLAAASRRRLRELCQASRRACPGIEAAVVTGDAAPPHRDLLADEGIRVVISSHFSGKGRPRRPAPTGWPCRNMQWGLWEVLRETRPRHSWLCRGGLLRIRPGTLAAIDVATWSHRDPLRQLSQILHRLERPLATNRAVVATLAEFPELVTGAESRIQPDSILRAA
;
A
#
# COMPACT_ATOMS: atom_id res chain seq x y z
N MET A 1 5.44 1.65 -32.31
CA MET A 1 6.27 0.79 -31.44
C MET A 1 5.54 0.56 -30.12
N SER A 2 5.00 -0.64 -29.89
CA SER A 2 4.27 -0.97 -28.66
C SER A 2 5.23 -1.13 -27.50
N ARG A 3 5.05 -0.36 -26.42
CA ARG A 3 5.76 -0.57 -25.15
C ARG A 3 5.57 -2.03 -24.70
N PRO A 4 6.59 -2.72 -24.17
CA PRO A 4 6.37 -4.00 -23.50
C PRO A 4 5.32 -3.79 -22.42
N ASN A 5 4.26 -4.60 -22.49
CA ASN A 5 3.03 -4.40 -21.75
C ASN A 5 3.29 -4.70 -20.26
N ARG A 6 3.73 -3.69 -19.50
CA ARG A 6 4.05 -3.86 -18.06
C ARG A 6 2.82 -4.44 -17.35
N PRO A 7 2.98 -5.45 -16.48
CA PRO A 7 1.85 -5.97 -15.71
C PRO A 7 1.26 -4.87 -14.82
N ALA A 8 -0.02 -5.03 -14.45
CA ALA A 8 -0.63 -4.16 -13.47
C ALA A 8 -0.08 -4.48 -12.06
N VAL A 9 0.30 -3.49 -11.28
CA VAL A 9 0.78 -3.66 -9.91
C VAL A 9 -0.39 -3.55 -8.93
N ARG A 10 -0.50 -4.51 -8.02
CA ARG A 10 -1.51 -4.52 -6.95
C ARG A 10 -0.81 -4.53 -5.61
N ILE A 11 -1.22 -3.64 -4.72
CA ILE A 11 -0.87 -3.70 -3.31
C ILE A 11 -2.14 -4.11 -2.58
N ILE A 12 -2.08 -5.14 -1.75
CA ILE A 12 -3.24 -5.62 -1.00
C ILE A 12 -2.94 -5.38 0.48
N CYS A 13 -3.78 -4.57 1.12
CA CYS A 13 -3.70 -4.27 2.53
C CYS A 13 -4.95 -4.80 3.23
N ALA A 14 -4.77 -5.38 4.40
CA ALA A 14 -5.88 -5.84 5.23
C ALA A 14 -5.57 -5.61 6.72
N PRO A 15 -6.60 -5.32 7.54
CA PRO A 15 -6.41 -5.26 8.98
C PRO A 15 -5.99 -6.64 9.49
N LEU A 16 -5.14 -6.67 10.52
CA LEU A 16 -4.71 -7.89 11.18
C LEU A 16 -5.94 -8.74 11.55
N PRO A 17 -5.93 -10.04 11.26
CA PRO A 17 -7.02 -10.91 11.68
C PRO A 17 -7.07 -10.96 13.22
N PRO A 18 -8.26 -11.18 13.80
CA PRO A 18 -8.36 -11.42 15.23
C PRO A 18 -7.47 -12.61 15.67
N PRO A 19 -6.97 -12.61 16.92
CA PRO A 19 -6.20 -13.73 17.45
C PRO A 19 -6.93 -15.06 17.26
N GLY A 20 -6.19 -16.11 16.88
CA GLY A 20 -6.75 -17.45 16.64
C GLY A 20 -7.37 -17.68 15.25
N VAL A 21 -7.53 -16.64 14.43
CA VAL A 21 -8.06 -16.76 13.06
C VAL A 21 -6.94 -16.96 12.01
N ALA A 22 -5.67 -16.87 12.41
CA ALA A 22 -4.51 -17.04 11.52
C ALA A 22 -4.53 -18.37 10.74
N ARG A 23 -5.06 -19.45 11.34
CA ARG A 23 -5.18 -20.77 10.68
C ARG A 23 -6.26 -20.83 9.60
N SER A 24 -7.16 -19.86 9.54
CA SER A 24 -8.22 -19.74 8.54
C SER A 24 -7.87 -18.75 7.42
N LEU A 25 -6.63 -18.26 7.39
CA LEU A 25 -6.18 -17.36 6.33
C LEU A 25 -6.13 -18.07 4.97
N PRO A 26 -6.42 -17.35 3.88
CA PRO A 26 -6.26 -17.89 2.54
C PRO A 26 -4.80 -18.28 2.28
N PRO A 27 -4.53 -19.29 1.42
CA PRO A 27 -3.17 -19.77 1.14
C PRO A 27 -2.26 -18.69 0.54
N GLN A 28 -2.83 -17.68 -0.10
CA GLN A 28 -2.13 -16.54 -0.70
C GLN A 28 -1.98 -15.33 0.27
N SER A 29 -2.17 -15.55 1.58
CA SER A 29 -2.04 -14.51 2.61
C SER A 29 -0.65 -13.85 2.68
N HIS A 30 0.38 -14.52 2.18
CA HIS A 30 1.73 -13.95 2.02
C HIS A 30 1.79 -12.77 1.04
N LEU A 31 0.79 -12.61 0.16
CA LEU A 31 0.68 -11.47 -0.76
C LEU A 31 0.05 -10.23 -0.11
N VAL A 32 -0.33 -10.31 1.17
CA VAL A 32 -1.09 -9.29 1.89
C VAL A 32 -0.19 -8.54 2.84
N SER A 33 -0.20 -7.21 2.76
CA SER A 33 0.41 -6.33 3.75
C SER A 33 -0.56 -6.08 4.89
N TRP A 34 -0.38 -6.83 5.98
CA TRP A 34 -1.20 -6.71 7.17
C TRP A 34 -0.91 -5.42 7.93
N TYR A 35 -1.95 -4.79 8.47
CA TYR A 35 -1.81 -3.58 9.29
C TYR A 35 -2.72 -3.62 10.51
N GLY A 36 -2.43 -2.82 11.52
CA GLY A 36 -3.35 -2.67 12.65
C GLY A 36 -2.88 -1.61 13.64
N PRO A 37 -3.72 -1.27 14.64
CA PRO A 37 -3.31 -0.40 15.73
C PRO A 37 -2.19 -1.07 16.54
N LEU A 38 -1.47 -0.26 17.33
CA LEU A 38 -0.35 -0.75 18.17
C LEU A 38 -0.75 -1.96 19.03
N THR A 39 -1.92 -1.94 19.65
CA THR A 39 -2.43 -3.04 20.49
C THR A 39 -2.60 -4.35 19.72
N ALA A 40 -3.01 -4.27 18.45
CA ALA A 40 -3.12 -5.45 17.58
C ALA A 40 -1.75 -5.95 17.14
N ILE A 41 -0.79 -5.04 16.89
CA ILE A 41 0.59 -5.38 16.55
C ILE A 41 1.29 -6.09 17.71
N GLU A 42 1.11 -5.60 18.93
CA GLU A 42 1.66 -6.21 20.15
C GLU A 42 1.09 -7.62 20.42
N SER A 43 -0.13 -7.87 19.94
CA SER A 43 -0.83 -9.15 20.08
C SER A 43 -0.69 -10.06 18.86
N ALA A 44 0.05 -9.64 17.83
CA ALA A 44 0.15 -10.37 16.58
C ALA A 44 1.02 -11.63 16.75
N ASP A 45 0.56 -12.73 16.16
CA ASP A 45 1.33 -13.98 16.11
C ASP A 45 2.50 -13.86 15.14
N SER A 46 3.59 -14.59 15.41
CA SER A 46 4.79 -14.63 14.54
C SER A 46 4.50 -15.11 13.11
N THR A 47 3.37 -15.77 12.88
CA THR A 47 2.92 -16.26 11.58
C THR A 47 2.26 -15.18 10.72
N THR A 48 1.82 -14.05 11.31
CA THR A 48 1.16 -12.95 10.62
C THR A 48 1.80 -11.63 11.06
N LEU A 49 3.05 -11.43 10.65
CA LEU A 49 3.76 -10.20 11.01
C LEU A 49 3.13 -8.99 10.30
N PRO A 50 2.80 -7.93 11.04
CA PRO A 50 2.29 -6.71 10.44
C PRO A 50 3.36 -6.06 9.57
N ALA A 51 2.97 -5.66 8.36
CA ALA A 51 3.81 -4.89 7.45
C ALA A 51 3.65 -3.38 7.68
N ALA A 52 2.56 -2.94 8.30
CA ALA A 52 2.27 -1.53 8.49
C ALA A 52 1.56 -1.22 9.82
N ILE A 53 1.77 0.01 10.31
CA ILE A 53 1.01 0.57 11.43
C ILE A 53 -0.25 1.28 10.95
N GLU A 54 -1.34 1.09 11.67
CA GLU A 54 -2.53 1.92 11.51
C GLU A 54 -2.33 3.26 12.20
N ILE A 55 -2.60 4.35 11.49
CA ILE A 55 -2.50 5.71 12.03
C ILE A 55 -3.86 6.39 11.88
N ASP A 56 -4.51 6.69 13.00
CA ASP A 56 -5.57 7.69 13.05
C ASP A 56 -4.91 9.09 13.17
N PRO A 57 -5.07 9.98 12.16
CA PRO A 57 -4.50 11.32 12.19
C PRO A 57 -4.92 12.16 13.40
N LEU A 58 -6.12 11.94 13.95
CA LEU A 58 -6.61 12.69 15.11
C LEU A 58 -5.89 12.23 16.40
N ALA A 59 -5.73 10.92 16.57
CA ALA A 59 -4.96 10.37 17.68
C ALA A 59 -3.47 10.74 17.60
N ALA A 60 -2.93 10.81 16.38
CA ALA A 60 -1.53 11.16 16.09
C ALA A 60 -1.31 12.65 15.76
N ALA A 61 -2.21 13.54 16.20
CA ALA A 61 -2.16 14.96 15.86
C ALA A 61 -0.90 15.69 16.37
N SER A 62 -0.20 15.17 17.39
CA SER A 62 1.05 15.75 17.91
C SER A 62 2.27 14.95 17.48
N ARG A 63 3.40 15.64 17.22
CA ARG A 63 4.70 15.01 16.90
C ARG A 63 5.12 14.00 17.97
N ARG A 64 4.93 14.34 19.24
CA ARG A 64 5.28 13.47 20.37
C ARG A 64 4.52 12.14 20.30
N ARG A 65 3.18 12.20 20.16
CA ARG A 65 2.35 10.99 20.07
C ARG A 65 2.69 10.14 18.86
N LEU A 66 2.92 10.78 17.71
CA LEU A 66 3.30 10.04 16.50
C LEU A 66 4.64 9.32 16.68
N ARG A 67 5.64 9.98 17.28
CA ARG A 67 6.92 9.37 17.61
C ARG A 67 6.75 8.20 18.57
N GLU A 68 6.02 8.39 19.66
CA GLU A 68 5.76 7.35 20.66
C GLU A 68 5.09 6.13 20.00
N LEU A 69 4.11 6.36 19.10
CA LEU A 69 3.47 5.32 18.31
C LEU A 69 4.47 4.57 17.43
N CYS A 70 5.23 5.26 16.58
CA CYS A 70 6.22 4.62 15.70
C CYS A 70 7.27 3.81 16.47
N GLN A 71 7.78 4.37 17.57
CA GLN A 71 8.77 3.70 18.41
C GLN A 71 8.21 2.48 19.14
N ALA A 72 6.97 2.56 19.65
CA ALA A 72 6.31 1.43 20.30
C ALA A 72 6.02 0.32 19.28
N SER A 73 5.52 0.67 18.10
CA SER A 73 5.25 -0.30 17.03
C SER A 73 6.52 -1.00 16.54
N ARG A 74 7.65 -0.29 16.44
CA ARG A 74 8.95 -0.89 16.10
C ARG A 74 9.47 -1.82 17.20
N ARG A 75 9.26 -1.46 18.47
CA ARG A 75 9.60 -2.35 19.59
C ARG A 75 8.79 -3.65 19.55
N ALA A 76 7.52 -3.56 19.20
CA ALA A 76 6.65 -4.73 19.05
C ALA A 76 6.96 -5.55 17.79
N CYS A 77 7.28 -4.89 16.67
CA CYS A 77 7.62 -5.53 15.40
C CYS A 77 8.78 -4.79 14.71
N PRO A 78 10.03 -5.28 14.84
CA PRO A 78 11.24 -4.60 14.36
C PRO A 78 11.37 -4.34 12.85
N GLY A 79 10.41 -4.77 12.01
CA GLY A 79 10.43 -4.60 10.56
C GLY A 79 9.36 -3.67 9.97
N ILE A 80 8.61 -2.94 10.81
CA ILE A 80 7.56 -2.04 10.31
C ILE A 80 8.19 -0.81 9.64
N GLU A 81 7.97 -0.70 8.32
CA GLU A 81 8.41 0.41 7.48
C GLU A 81 7.25 1.10 6.73
N ALA A 82 6.01 0.69 6.98
CA ALA A 82 4.85 1.26 6.31
C ALA A 82 3.76 1.71 7.29
N ALA A 83 2.88 2.59 6.82
CA ALA A 83 1.74 3.06 7.57
C ALA A 83 0.47 3.12 6.71
N VAL A 84 -0.67 2.91 7.35
CA VAL A 84 -2.00 2.94 6.76
C VAL A 84 -2.80 4.00 7.51
N VAL A 85 -3.07 5.14 6.87
CA VAL A 85 -3.71 6.29 7.52
C VAL A 85 -5.22 6.15 7.44
N THR A 86 -5.90 5.90 8.54
CA THR A 86 -7.35 5.71 8.55
C THR A 86 -8.11 7.04 8.46
N GLY A 87 -9.32 6.98 7.89
CA GLY A 87 -10.16 8.15 7.65
C GLY A 87 -9.76 9.00 6.45
N ASP A 88 -10.29 10.22 6.43
CA ASP A 88 -10.18 11.19 5.32
C ASP A 88 -9.24 12.37 5.65
N ALA A 89 -8.42 12.24 6.68
CA ALA A 89 -7.41 13.24 7.01
C ALA A 89 -6.03 12.90 6.42
N ALA A 90 -5.24 13.93 6.14
CA ALA A 90 -3.89 13.79 5.63
C ALA A 90 -2.98 13.09 6.66
N PRO A 91 -1.91 12.39 6.22
CA PRO A 91 -0.90 11.86 7.13
C PRO A 91 -0.32 12.99 8.01
N PRO A 92 -0.32 12.84 9.34
CA PRO A 92 0.25 13.84 10.25
C PRO A 92 1.79 13.85 10.16
N HIS A 93 2.41 15.02 10.37
CA HIS A 93 3.86 15.20 10.55
C HIS A 93 4.74 14.36 9.61
N ARG A 94 4.55 14.49 8.29
CA ARG A 94 5.21 13.65 7.27
C ARG A 94 6.72 13.51 7.45
N ASP A 95 7.40 14.62 7.76
CA ASP A 95 8.84 14.67 8.05
C ASP A 95 9.22 13.64 9.12
N LEU A 96 8.45 13.62 10.21
CA LEU A 96 8.64 12.70 11.31
C LEU A 96 8.38 11.24 10.92
N LEU A 97 7.44 10.96 10.03
CA LEU A 97 7.21 9.59 9.55
C LEU A 97 8.48 9.03 8.88
N ALA A 98 9.15 9.80 8.02
CA ALA A 98 10.40 9.34 7.41
C ALA A 98 11.56 9.27 8.40
N ASP A 99 11.67 10.25 9.31
CA ASP A 99 12.70 10.23 10.37
C ASP A 99 12.56 8.97 11.25
N GLU A 100 11.32 8.58 11.53
CA GLU A 100 11.00 7.36 12.26
C GLU A 100 11.01 6.13 11.35
N GLY A 101 11.55 6.18 10.12
CA GLY A 101 11.79 5.01 9.26
C GLY A 101 10.58 4.50 8.47
N ILE A 102 9.47 5.23 8.42
CA ILE A 102 8.32 4.89 7.56
C ILE A 102 8.62 5.34 6.14
N ARG A 103 8.58 4.38 5.20
CA ARG A 103 8.90 4.57 3.79
C ARG A 103 7.68 4.63 2.89
N VAL A 104 6.55 4.05 3.30
CA VAL A 104 5.30 4.04 2.52
C VAL A 104 4.11 4.39 3.40
N VAL A 105 3.25 5.26 2.92
CA VAL A 105 1.97 5.60 3.54
C VAL A 105 0.83 5.35 2.56
N ILE A 106 -0.19 4.64 3.01
CA ILE A 106 -1.44 4.44 2.28
C ILE A 106 -2.49 5.44 2.79
N SER A 107 -2.99 6.29 1.90
CA SER A 107 -3.95 7.38 2.21
C SER A 107 -5.21 7.30 1.34
N SER A 108 -6.33 7.86 1.83
CA SER A 108 -7.58 7.99 1.04
C SER A 108 -7.52 9.10 -0.02
N HIS A 109 -6.70 10.12 0.19
CA HIS A 109 -6.54 11.27 -0.70
C HIS A 109 -5.11 11.81 -0.61
N PHE A 110 -4.68 12.53 -1.64
CA PHE A 110 -3.39 13.21 -1.61
C PHE A 110 -3.49 14.46 -0.76
N SER A 111 -2.65 14.53 0.26
CA SER A 111 -2.56 15.68 1.13
C SER A 111 -1.94 16.90 0.40
N GLY A 112 -2.73 17.95 0.13
CA GLY A 112 -2.47 18.98 -0.89
C GLY A 112 -1.28 19.96 -0.75
N LYS A 113 -0.16 19.60 -0.11
CA LYS A 113 1.02 20.48 -0.02
C LYS A 113 2.30 19.68 -0.21
N GLY A 114 3.19 20.14 -1.09
CA GLY A 114 4.46 19.50 -1.40
C GLY A 114 4.61 19.23 -2.90
N ARG A 115 5.65 19.82 -3.52
CA ARG A 115 6.04 19.47 -4.88
C ARG A 115 6.76 18.12 -4.82
N PRO A 116 6.37 17.12 -5.63
CA PRO A 116 7.08 15.83 -5.65
C PRO A 116 8.56 16.07 -5.94
N ARG A 117 9.45 15.62 -5.05
CA ARG A 117 10.90 15.74 -5.27
C ARG A 117 11.39 14.70 -6.27
N ARG A 118 10.68 13.58 -6.41
CA ARG A 118 10.91 12.53 -7.41
C ARG A 118 9.61 12.25 -8.18
N PRO A 119 9.63 12.22 -9.52
CA PRO A 119 8.42 11.97 -10.29
C PRO A 119 7.97 10.52 -10.10
N ALA A 120 6.71 10.31 -9.71
CA ALA A 120 6.11 8.99 -9.73
C ALA A 120 5.97 8.47 -11.17
N PRO A 121 5.94 7.14 -11.39
CA PRO A 121 5.59 6.59 -12.69
C PRO A 121 4.27 7.17 -13.20
N THR A 122 4.22 7.54 -14.49
CA THR A 122 3.06 8.22 -15.08
C THR A 122 1.78 7.42 -14.90
N GLY A 123 0.74 8.05 -14.35
CA GLY A 123 -0.58 7.45 -14.15
C GLY A 123 -0.70 6.54 -12.92
N TRP A 124 0.37 6.38 -12.14
CA TRP A 124 0.26 5.70 -10.84
C TRP A 124 -0.30 6.66 -9.81
N PRO A 125 -1.28 6.24 -9.00
CA PRO A 125 -1.85 7.05 -7.94
C PRO A 125 -0.92 7.03 -6.71
N CYS A 126 0.34 7.39 -6.91
CA CYS A 126 1.34 7.55 -5.85
C CYS A 126 2.17 8.81 -6.08
N ARG A 127 2.85 9.28 -5.03
CA ARG A 127 3.79 10.40 -5.11
C ARG A 127 4.85 10.32 -4.03
N ASN A 128 6.00 10.91 -4.30
CA ASN A 128 7.01 11.11 -3.28
C ASN A 128 6.61 12.33 -2.42
N MET A 129 6.33 12.11 -1.13
CA MET A 129 6.02 13.21 -0.21
C MET A 129 7.28 13.98 0.18
N GLN A 130 8.37 13.25 0.38
CA GLN A 130 9.71 13.74 0.69
C GLN A 130 10.74 12.63 0.46
N TRP A 131 12.02 12.93 0.65
CA TRP A 131 13.07 11.92 0.52
C TRP A 131 12.81 10.74 1.45
N GLY A 132 12.81 9.52 0.90
CA GLY A 132 12.56 8.30 1.67
C GLY A 132 11.09 7.96 1.95
N LEU A 133 10.12 8.82 1.63
CA LEU A 133 8.69 8.57 1.94
C LEU A 133 7.75 8.72 0.74
N TRP A 134 7.07 7.63 0.42
CA TRP A 134 6.06 7.54 -0.62
C TRP A 134 4.65 7.56 -0.05
N GLU A 135 3.75 8.27 -0.72
CA GLU A 135 2.30 8.17 -0.49
C GLU A 135 1.68 7.42 -1.66
N VAL A 136 0.81 6.46 -1.35
CA VAL A 136 0.03 5.71 -2.32
C VAL A 136 -1.45 5.88 -1.97
N LEU A 137 -2.26 6.22 -2.97
CA LEU A 137 -3.69 6.32 -2.77
C LEU A 137 -4.34 4.95 -2.74
N ARG A 138 -5.24 4.79 -1.77
CA ARG A 138 -6.19 3.70 -1.73
C ARG A 138 -7.08 3.73 -2.97
N GLU A 139 -7.30 2.56 -3.55
CA GLU A 139 -8.33 2.37 -4.55
C GLU A 139 -9.70 2.43 -3.88
N THR A 140 -10.45 3.49 -4.19
CA THR A 140 -11.84 3.60 -3.79
C THR A 140 -12.65 2.53 -4.51
N ARG A 141 -13.47 1.77 -3.77
CA ARG A 141 -14.39 0.80 -4.38
C ARG A 141 -15.26 1.54 -5.41
N PRO A 142 -15.34 1.07 -6.67
CA PRO A 142 -16.24 1.68 -7.65
C PRO A 142 -17.67 1.60 -7.12
N ARG A 143 -18.34 2.76 -7.01
CA ARG A 143 -19.78 2.83 -6.70
C ARG A 143 -20.52 2.02 -7.76
N HIS A 144 -21.27 1.02 -7.33
CA HIS A 144 -21.98 0.07 -8.18
C HIS A 144 -22.81 0.79 -9.26
N SER A 145 -22.28 0.83 -10.48
CA SER A 145 -23.07 1.05 -11.69
C SER A 145 -23.36 -0.33 -12.26
N TRP A 146 -24.62 -0.61 -12.59
CA TRP A 146 -25.06 -1.90 -13.13
C TRP A 146 -24.34 -2.30 -14.44
N LEU A 147 -23.63 -1.37 -15.10
CA LEU A 147 -22.81 -1.59 -16.30
C LEU A 147 -21.42 -2.17 -15.95
N CYS A 148 -21.01 -2.16 -14.68
CA CYS A 148 -19.72 -2.65 -14.21
C CYS A 148 -19.79 -4.08 -13.67
N ARG A 149 -20.62 -4.96 -14.30
CA ARG A 149 -20.79 -6.40 -13.95
C ARG A 149 -19.51 -7.27 -14.01
N GLY A 150 -18.31 -6.69 -14.09
CA GLY A 150 -17.03 -7.41 -14.00
C GLY A 150 -15.84 -6.60 -13.47
N GLY A 151 -16.04 -5.42 -12.89
CA GLY A 151 -14.97 -4.42 -12.79
C GLY A 151 -14.26 -4.24 -11.46
N LEU A 152 -14.38 -5.13 -10.47
CA LEU A 152 -13.76 -4.94 -9.14
C LEU A 152 -12.22 -4.90 -9.17
N LEU A 153 -11.61 -5.43 -10.24
CA LEU A 153 -10.17 -5.40 -10.47
C LEU A 153 -9.95 -5.17 -11.96
N ARG A 154 -10.25 -3.97 -12.49
CA ARG A 154 -9.97 -3.68 -13.89
C ARG A 154 -8.46 -3.67 -14.10
N ILE A 155 -7.90 -4.82 -14.45
CA ILE A 155 -6.46 -5.04 -14.63
C ILE A 155 -6.09 -4.48 -15.99
N ARG A 156 -5.62 -3.23 -15.96
CA ARG A 156 -5.03 -2.53 -17.08
C ARG A 156 -3.51 -2.59 -16.95
N PRO A 157 -2.79 -2.98 -18.01
CA PRO A 157 -1.33 -2.97 -18.01
C PRO A 157 -0.77 -1.62 -17.57
N GLY A 158 0.33 -1.65 -16.81
CA GLY A 158 1.03 -0.47 -16.34
C GLY A 158 0.29 0.36 -15.29
N THR A 159 -0.79 -0.15 -14.68
CA THR A 159 -1.53 0.55 -13.61
C THR A 159 -1.15 0.06 -12.23
N LEU A 160 -1.14 0.96 -11.24
CA LEU A 160 -1.04 0.64 -9.82
C LEU A 160 -2.41 0.80 -9.16
N ALA A 161 -2.76 -0.14 -8.28
CA ALA A 161 -3.89 0.01 -7.36
C ALA A 161 -3.54 -0.55 -5.98
N ALA A 162 -3.83 0.21 -4.93
CA ALA A 162 -3.69 -0.21 -3.55
C ALA A 162 -5.06 -0.51 -2.94
N ILE A 163 -5.34 -1.79 -2.74
CA ILE A 163 -6.64 -2.30 -2.29
C ILE A 163 -6.58 -2.46 -0.78
N ASP A 164 -7.35 -1.65 -0.06
CA ASP A 164 -7.54 -1.80 1.38
C ASP A 164 -8.86 -2.53 1.65
N VAL A 165 -8.75 -3.79 2.08
CA VAL A 165 -9.90 -4.69 2.27
C VAL A 165 -10.91 -4.12 3.27
N ALA A 166 -10.47 -3.41 4.31
CA ALA A 166 -11.36 -2.82 5.30
C ALA A 166 -12.29 -1.75 4.69
N THR A 167 -11.80 -1.02 3.69
CA THR A 167 -12.60 0.02 3.01
C THR A 167 -13.59 -0.56 2.00
N TRP A 168 -13.38 -1.81 1.57
CA TRP A 168 -14.26 -2.46 0.60
C TRP A 168 -15.38 -3.27 1.26
N SER A 169 -15.17 -3.79 2.47
CA SER A 169 -16.18 -4.53 3.23
C SER A 169 -16.01 -4.30 4.73
N HIS A 170 -17.00 -3.64 5.35
CA HIS A 170 -17.02 -3.45 6.80
C HIS A 170 -17.49 -4.68 7.59
N ARG A 171 -18.23 -5.60 6.96
CA ARG A 171 -18.88 -6.72 7.67
C ARG A 171 -18.07 -8.00 7.70
N ASP A 172 -17.29 -8.26 6.66
CA ASP A 172 -16.51 -9.49 6.54
C ASP A 172 -15.24 -9.26 5.69
N PRO A 173 -14.17 -8.70 6.30
CA PRO A 173 -12.92 -8.43 5.60
C PRO A 173 -12.24 -9.70 5.09
N LEU A 174 -12.26 -10.80 5.85
CA LEU A 174 -11.57 -12.04 5.46
C LEU A 174 -12.21 -12.70 4.25
N ARG A 175 -13.54 -12.77 4.19
CA ARG A 175 -14.22 -13.26 2.98
C ARG A 175 -13.96 -12.35 1.79
N GLN A 176 -13.94 -11.04 2.00
CA GLN A 176 -13.64 -10.07 0.93
C GLN A 176 -12.20 -10.24 0.43
N LEU A 177 -11.24 -10.48 1.34
CA LEU A 177 -9.85 -10.76 1.00
C LEU A 177 -9.75 -12.05 0.17
N SER A 178 -10.37 -13.15 0.61
CA SER A 178 -10.39 -14.41 -0.14
C SER A 178 -10.96 -14.25 -1.55
N GLN A 179 -12.02 -13.43 -1.71
CA GLN A 179 -12.57 -13.11 -3.03
C GLN A 179 -11.62 -12.29 -3.90
N ILE A 180 -10.89 -11.33 -3.33
CA ILE A 180 -9.89 -10.53 -4.06
C ILE A 180 -8.76 -11.43 -4.53
N LEU A 181 -8.19 -12.23 -3.62
CA LEU A 181 -7.09 -13.15 -3.93
C LEU A 181 -7.49 -14.16 -5.00
N HIS A 182 -8.64 -14.82 -4.84
CA HIS A 182 -9.14 -15.77 -5.85
C HIS A 182 -9.31 -15.11 -7.23
N ARG A 183 -9.77 -13.86 -7.30
CA ARG A 183 -9.89 -13.12 -8.57
C ARG A 183 -8.55 -12.71 -9.17
N LEU A 184 -7.50 -12.63 -8.36
CA LEU A 184 -6.14 -12.32 -8.81
C LEU A 184 -5.37 -13.54 -9.31
N GLU A 185 -5.80 -14.77 -8.98
CA GLU A 185 -5.14 -16.02 -9.40
C GLU A 185 -4.87 -16.06 -10.91
N ARG A 186 -5.90 -15.88 -11.72
CA ARG A 186 -5.76 -15.94 -13.19
C ARG A 186 -4.90 -14.79 -13.74
N PRO A 187 -5.08 -13.51 -13.34
CA PRO A 187 -4.18 -12.43 -13.73
C PRO A 187 -2.72 -12.63 -13.35
N LEU A 188 -2.45 -13.21 -12.16
CA LEU A 188 -1.09 -13.52 -11.71
C LEU A 188 -0.49 -14.66 -12.54
N ALA A 189 -1.23 -15.75 -12.72
CA ALA A 189 -0.79 -16.90 -13.54
C ALA A 189 -0.53 -16.54 -15.01
N THR A 190 -1.20 -15.51 -15.53
CA THR A 190 -1.02 -15.02 -16.92
C THR A 190 -0.09 -13.81 -17.03
N ASN A 191 0.61 -13.45 -15.95
CA ASN A 191 1.52 -12.30 -15.88
C ASN A 191 0.88 -10.97 -16.35
N ARG A 192 -0.44 -10.83 -16.17
CA ARG A 192 -1.19 -9.60 -16.44
C ARG A 192 -1.18 -8.66 -15.24
N ALA A 193 -0.94 -9.20 -14.06
CA ALA A 193 -0.77 -8.46 -12.82
C ALA A 193 0.38 -9.04 -12.00
N VAL A 194 0.92 -8.23 -11.09
CA VAL A 194 1.85 -8.62 -10.03
C VAL A 194 1.32 -8.06 -8.71
N VAL A 195 1.53 -8.78 -7.61
CA VAL A 195 1.29 -8.24 -6.27
C VAL A 195 2.61 -7.79 -5.67
N ALA A 196 2.63 -6.61 -5.07
CA ALA A 196 3.75 -6.10 -4.29
C ALA A 196 3.26 -5.78 -2.88
N THR A 197 4.06 -6.15 -1.90
CA THR A 197 3.85 -5.75 -0.50
C THR A 197 4.22 -4.28 -0.30
N LEU A 198 3.77 -3.70 0.82
CA LEU A 198 4.16 -2.33 1.19
C LEU A 198 5.67 -2.18 1.38
N ALA A 199 6.37 -3.23 1.82
CA ALA A 199 7.82 -3.23 1.98
C ALA A 199 8.56 -3.21 0.63
N GLU A 200 8.03 -3.91 -0.37
CA GLU A 200 8.63 -3.97 -1.73
C GLU A 200 8.34 -2.72 -2.56
N PHE A 201 7.31 -1.96 -2.22
CA PHE A 201 6.83 -0.84 -3.03
C PHE A 201 7.89 0.25 -3.32
N PRO A 202 8.70 0.72 -2.33
CA PRO A 202 9.71 1.73 -2.60
C PRO A 202 10.70 1.28 -3.67
N GLU A 203 11.16 0.03 -3.61
CA GLU A 203 12.11 -0.54 -4.55
C GLU A 203 11.52 -0.68 -5.95
N LEU A 204 10.26 -1.11 -6.01
CA LEU A 204 9.51 -1.27 -7.25
C LEU A 204 9.31 0.08 -7.97
N VAL A 205 9.00 1.15 -7.24
CA VAL A 205 8.91 2.50 -7.81
C VAL A 205 10.28 3.04 -8.21
N THR A 206 11.32 2.83 -7.41
CA THR A 206 12.67 3.33 -7.72
C THR A 206 13.30 2.62 -8.91
N GLY A 207 13.10 1.31 -9.03
CA GLY A 207 13.56 0.49 -10.15
C GLY A 207 12.76 0.71 -11.43
N ALA A 208 11.48 1.08 -11.32
CA ALA A 208 10.66 1.44 -12.47
C ALA A 208 11.21 2.66 -13.24
N GLU A 209 11.87 3.59 -12.55
CA GLU A 209 12.51 4.77 -13.14
C GLU A 209 13.80 4.43 -13.90
N SER A 210 14.62 3.50 -13.40
CA SER A 210 15.85 3.06 -14.09
C SER A 210 15.57 2.43 -15.45
N ARG A 211 14.39 1.83 -15.66
CA ARG A 211 13.92 1.32 -16.96
C ARG A 211 13.14 2.34 -17.81
N ILE A 212 12.89 3.55 -17.30
CA ILE A 212 12.21 4.65 -18.03
C ILE A 212 13.22 5.74 -18.44
N GLN A 213 14.49 5.65 -18.06
CA GLN A 213 15.50 6.53 -18.66
C GLN A 213 15.58 6.21 -20.17
N PRO A 214 15.17 7.13 -21.06
CA PRO A 214 15.48 6.94 -22.47
C PRO A 214 16.99 7.00 -22.62
N ASP A 215 17.54 6.17 -23.52
CA ASP A 215 18.91 6.26 -24.04
C ASP A 215 19.13 7.59 -24.78
N SER A 216 19.09 8.71 -24.08
CA SER A 216 19.33 10.02 -24.65
C SER A 216 19.83 11.00 -23.60
N ILE A 217 20.69 11.93 -24.07
CA ILE A 217 21.69 12.75 -23.35
C ILE A 217 23.03 11.98 -23.23
N LEU A 218 24.03 12.06 -24.12
CA LEU A 218 24.38 13.00 -25.19
C LEU A 218 25.15 12.26 -26.31
N ARG A 219 24.73 12.46 -27.56
CA ARG A 219 25.60 12.47 -28.75
C ARG A 219 25.43 13.86 -29.38
N ALA A 220 26.53 14.42 -29.88
CA ALA A 220 26.77 15.78 -30.41
C ALA A 220 27.51 16.66 -29.38
N ALA A 221 28.67 17.24 -29.68
CA ALA A 221 29.50 17.25 -30.88
C ALA A 221 30.96 17.45 -30.47
#